data_AF-A0A7Y0FS11-F1
#
_entry.id   AF-A0A7Y0FS11-F1
#
_cell.length_a   1.000
_cell.length_b   1.000
_cell.length_c   1.000
_cell.angle_alpha   90.00
_cell.angle_beta   90.00
_cell.angle_gamma   90.00
#
_symmetry.space_group_name_H-M   'P 1'
#
loop_
_entity.id
_entity.type
_entity.pdbx_description
1 polymer ?
#
loop_
_entity_poly.entity_id
_entity_poly.type
_entity_poly.pdbx_seq_one_letter_code
_entity_poly.pdbx_strand_id
1 'polypeptide(L)'
;MKLSTELEDEYVNKVLSNLSLKDLPGEEWKLIEGFENYAISNHGRVKSLERSFVNSYGGEHKLLDRIMKLQVCRYFNKYLNAHFYSVRCNLCIEGRSYGKSVARLVYYHFVEKFDMDDHSFLISFKDDNRFNVHFSNLEKLTVSKLHSKSLSTGRGKKGNYQQAVSQYTVDGDFVASYESIYAASETLGIYPPHILSVLNKKNITAGKFLWFKKEYKPGKKDFIPEGKSKPEKILNTSLWKRLGQPLIDESNPPACMNLSLKDLPGENWKPFPDLEPYFAISNKGRIKRMNTWTQSISQTFWKENIISLFVQKSGSEKYFLYTKISCNGRSYNIAIIRMLYYCFIEKFDLKDRNLVIVNKNDPQWDIDISKLTLQSVTNILTERNKQYATKVRTVLNSKEVFNNSLWEKLDKPRINKKSPPAVFDLNLRDLLDESWRPLPGFESKYVISNKGRVKRLIGWRSGAEFYEEEQILSLKFKKSDSSYLYFNLRTNEGRFEKRLPRMLYYCFVEEFDLNDRTLWIVNENETLWDIDLSKLSLRSMADVLNKRKTKT
;
A
#
# COMPACT_ATOMS: atom_id res chain seq x y z
N MET A 1 -5.21 -21.76 -24.05
CA MET A 1 -4.94 -22.76 -25.10
C MET A 1 -5.85 -22.42 -26.27
N LYS A 2 -5.34 -22.40 -27.51
CA LYS A 2 -6.22 -22.28 -28.68
C LYS A 2 -7.11 -23.53 -28.70
N LEU A 3 -8.35 -23.41 -29.19
CA LEU A 3 -9.15 -24.59 -29.59
C LEU A 3 -8.28 -25.41 -30.53
N SER A 4 -7.64 -26.43 -29.97
CA SER A 4 -6.88 -27.41 -30.70
C SER A 4 -7.90 -28.33 -31.34
N THR A 5 -7.74 -28.62 -32.62
CA THR A 5 -8.46 -29.66 -33.35
C THR A 5 -8.31 -31.06 -32.72
N GLU A 6 -7.53 -31.20 -31.63
CA GLU A 6 -7.39 -32.40 -30.80
C GLU A 6 -8.62 -32.71 -29.90
N LEU A 7 -9.59 -31.80 -29.78
CA LEU A 7 -10.86 -32.11 -29.12
C LEU A 7 -11.85 -32.63 -30.17
N GLU A 8 -11.99 -33.96 -30.28
CA GLU A 8 -12.97 -34.66 -31.13
C GLU A 8 -14.42 -34.45 -30.65
N ASP A 9 -14.81 -33.20 -30.34
CA ASP A 9 -16.16 -32.86 -29.92
C ASP A 9 -16.94 -32.26 -31.11
N GLU A 10 -18.07 -32.87 -31.43
CA GLU A 10 -18.91 -32.49 -32.57
C GLU A 10 -19.46 -31.06 -32.43
N TYR A 11 -19.84 -30.65 -31.22
CA TYR A 11 -20.38 -29.32 -30.94
C TYR A 11 -19.29 -28.25 -31.09
N VAL A 12 -18.08 -28.52 -30.61
CA VAL A 12 -16.92 -27.65 -30.81
C VAL A 12 -16.64 -27.42 -32.30
N ASN A 13 -16.64 -28.48 -33.09
CA ASN A 13 -16.26 -28.41 -34.50
C ASN A 13 -17.34 -27.74 -35.36
N LYS A 14 -18.62 -28.08 -35.15
CA LYS A 14 -19.73 -27.54 -35.95
C LYS A 14 -20.17 -26.15 -35.54
N VAL A 15 -20.13 -25.84 -34.24
CA VAL A 15 -20.72 -24.62 -33.67
C VAL A 15 -19.65 -23.65 -33.20
N LEU A 16 -18.86 -24.01 -32.18
CA LEU A 16 -17.97 -23.06 -31.49
C LEU A 16 -16.76 -22.63 -32.33
N SER A 17 -16.33 -23.47 -33.27
CA SER A 17 -15.22 -23.20 -34.19
C SER A 17 -15.68 -22.55 -35.50
N ASN A 18 -16.99 -22.42 -35.72
CA ASN A 18 -17.56 -21.82 -36.93
C ASN A 18 -17.50 -20.29 -36.86
N LEU A 19 -16.53 -19.71 -37.58
CA LEU A 19 -16.31 -18.26 -37.66
C LEU A 19 -17.11 -17.58 -38.80
N SER A 20 -17.98 -18.31 -39.50
CA SER A 20 -18.82 -17.76 -40.56
C SER A 20 -19.89 -16.84 -39.97
N LEU A 21 -20.09 -15.69 -40.63
CA LEU A 21 -21.17 -14.75 -40.30
C LEU A 21 -22.57 -15.29 -40.66
N LYS A 22 -22.65 -16.41 -41.40
CA LYS A 22 -23.93 -17.07 -41.68
C LYS A 22 -24.50 -17.66 -40.40
N ASP A 23 -25.80 -17.45 -40.20
CA ASP A 23 -26.52 -18.00 -39.06
C ASP A 23 -26.68 -19.52 -39.20
N LEU A 24 -26.60 -20.22 -38.08
CA LEU A 24 -26.91 -21.63 -37.97
C LEU A 24 -28.44 -21.83 -37.93
N PRO A 25 -28.95 -23.03 -38.25
CA PRO A 25 -30.37 -23.31 -38.13
C PRO A 25 -30.91 -23.02 -36.73
N GLY A 26 -31.97 -22.20 -36.65
CA GLY A 26 -32.60 -21.80 -35.39
C GLY A 26 -31.72 -20.94 -34.48
N GLU A 27 -30.71 -20.27 -35.03
CA GLU A 27 -29.85 -19.40 -34.25
C GLU A 27 -30.49 -18.03 -34.00
N GLU A 28 -30.52 -17.66 -32.72
CA GLU A 28 -31.02 -16.37 -32.25
C GLU A 28 -29.89 -15.61 -31.58
N TRP A 29 -29.79 -14.31 -31.85
CA TRP A 29 -28.76 -13.42 -31.30
C TRP A 29 -29.36 -12.41 -30.33
N LYS A 30 -28.70 -12.18 -29.20
CA LYS A 30 -29.04 -11.14 -28.23
C LYS A 30 -27.81 -10.29 -27.89
N LEU A 31 -28.01 -8.99 -27.66
CA LEU A 31 -26.96 -8.10 -27.17
C LEU A 31 -26.49 -8.53 -25.77
N ILE A 32 -25.19 -8.45 -25.53
CA ILE A 32 -24.61 -8.75 -24.22
C ILE A 32 -24.75 -7.50 -23.33
N GLU A 33 -25.45 -7.63 -22.21
CA GLU A 33 -25.72 -6.54 -21.27
C GLU A 33 -24.41 -6.07 -20.61
N GLY A 34 -24.12 -4.76 -20.67
CA GLY A 34 -22.85 -4.18 -20.23
C GLY A 34 -21.70 -4.33 -21.24
N PHE A 35 -21.97 -4.92 -22.41
CA PHE A 35 -21.03 -5.10 -23.51
C PHE A 35 -21.76 -4.95 -24.85
N GLU A 36 -22.41 -3.81 -25.06
CA GLU A 36 -23.35 -3.54 -26.16
C GLU A 36 -22.70 -3.67 -27.55
N ASN A 37 -21.37 -3.59 -27.61
CA ASN A 37 -20.56 -3.84 -28.81
C ASN A 37 -20.53 -5.32 -29.24
N TYR A 38 -21.20 -6.21 -28.51
CA TYR A 38 -21.15 -7.65 -28.71
C TYR A 38 -22.55 -8.27 -28.62
N ALA A 39 -22.77 -9.32 -29.40
CA ALA A 39 -23.94 -10.17 -29.32
C ALA A 39 -23.54 -11.62 -29.02
N ILE A 40 -24.42 -12.36 -28.35
CA ILE A 40 -24.26 -13.79 -28.08
C ILE A 40 -25.46 -14.56 -28.64
N SER A 41 -25.19 -15.72 -29.23
CA SER A 41 -26.23 -16.59 -29.75
C SER A 41 -26.71 -17.64 -28.76
N ASN A 42 -27.92 -18.17 -28.97
CA ASN A 42 -28.47 -19.29 -28.20
C ASN A 42 -27.63 -20.58 -28.30
N HIS A 43 -26.79 -20.68 -29.34
CA HIS A 43 -25.77 -21.73 -29.54
C HIS A 43 -24.42 -21.42 -28.86
N GLY A 44 -24.25 -20.22 -28.29
CA GLY A 44 -23.03 -19.81 -27.60
C GLY A 44 -21.93 -19.26 -28.52
N ARG A 45 -22.25 -18.91 -29.77
CA ARG A 45 -21.35 -18.10 -30.61
C ARG A 45 -21.37 -16.65 -30.13
N VAL A 46 -20.25 -15.95 -30.25
CA VAL A 46 -20.12 -14.54 -29.83
C VAL A 46 -19.74 -13.71 -31.03
N LYS A 47 -20.50 -12.65 -31.32
CA LYS A 47 -20.30 -11.73 -32.45
C LYS A 47 -19.83 -10.38 -31.93
N SER A 48 -18.74 -9.88 -32.49
CA SER A 48 -18.33 -8.48 -32.32
C SER A 48 -19.03 -7.66 -33.39
N LEU A 49 -19.79 -6.66 -32.97
CA LEU A 49 -20.55 -5.80 -33.87
C LEU A 49 -19.65 -4.73 -34.51
N GLU A 50 -20.03 -4.31 -35.71
CA GLU A 50 -19.42 -3.23 -36.47
C GLU A 50 -19.45 -1.93 -35.67
N ARG A 51 -18.30 -1.26 -35.55
CA ARG A 51 -18.17 0.00 -34.82
C ARG A 51 -16.97 0.82 -35.28
N SER A 52 -17.12 2.14 -35.22
CA SER A 52 -16.02 3.10 -35.41
C SER A 52 -15.51 3.58 -34.05
N PHE A 53 -14.20 3.66 -33.86
CA PHE A 53 -13.59 4.18 -32.64
C PHE A 53 -12.32 4.96 -32.96
N VAL A 54 -12.02 5.97 -32.13
CA VAL A 54 -10.80 6.76 -32.24
C VAL A 54 -9.73 6.13 -31.35
N ASN A 55 -8.53 5.91 -31.88
CA ASN A 55 -7.41 5.41 -31.10
C ASN A 55 -6.80 6.50 -30.20
N SER A 56 -5.93 6.12 -29.26
CA SER A 56 -5.25 7.05 -28.34
C SER A 56 -4.35 8.09 -29.02
N TYR A 57 -4.11 7.96 -30.32
CA TYR A 57 -3.32 8.87 -31.15
C TYR A 57 -4.20 9.74 -32.07
N GLY A 58 -5.53 9.71 -31.91
CA GLY A 58 -6.48 10.53 -32.67
C GLY A 58 -6.87 9.97 -34.04
N GLY A 59 -6.48 8.75 -34.41
CA GLY A 59 -6.88 8.11 -35.66
C GLY A 59 -8.18 7.33 -35.55
N GLU A 60 -9.08 7.49 -36.51
CA GLU A 60 -10.34 6.74 -36.62
C GLU A 60 -10.12 5.34 -37.20
N HIS A 61 -10.67 4.31 -36.54
CA HIS A 61 -10.63 2.91 -36.96
C HIS A 61 -12.05 2.35 -37.06
N LYS A 62 -12.35 1.66 -38.15
CA LYS A 62 -13.62 0.95 -38.36
C LYS A 62 -13.42 -0.56 -38.19
N LEU A 63 -14.04 -1.14 -37.17
CA LEU A 63 -14.13 -2.59 -36.99
C LEU A 63 -15.39 -3.09 -37.68
N LEU A 64 -15.25 -4.12 -38.53
CA LEU A 64 -16.38 -4.82 -39.14
C LEU A 64 -16.90 -5.94 -38.24
N ASP A 65 -18.13 -6.37 -38.52
CA ASP A 65 -18.76 -7.54 -37.93
C ASP A 65 -17.86 -8.78 -38.03
N ARG A 66 -17.69 -9.49 -36.92
CA ARG A 66 -16.97 -10.78 -36.92
C ARG A 66 -17.45 -11.72 -35.82
N ILE A 67 -17.48 -13.02 -36.11
CA ILE A 67 -17.61 -14.04 -35.09
C ILE A 67 -16.28 -14.17 -34.35
N MET A 68 -16.33 -14.11 -33.02
CA MET A 68 -15.17 -14.17 -32.14
C MET A 68 -14.68 -15.60 -31.97
N LYS A 69 -13.37 -15.78 -32.01
CA LYS A 69 -12.74 -17.04 -31.64
C LYS A 69 -12.75 -17.22 -30.12
N LEU A 70 -13.45 -18.26 -29.67
CA LEU A 70 -13.58 -18.60 -28.26
C LEU A 70 -12.31 -19.27 -27.70
N GLN A 71 -12.14 -19.19 -26.38
CA GLN A 71 -11.04 -19.79 -25.65
C GLN A 71 -11.52 -20.97 -24.82
N VAL A 72 -10.79 -22.08 -24.86
CA VAL A 72 -11.03 -23.23 -23.99
C VAL A 72 -9.97 -23.26 -22.88
N CYS A 73 -10.44 -23.16 -21.64
CA CYS A 73 -9.63 -23.34 -20.45
C CYS A 73 -9.72 -24.79 -20.00
N ARG A 74 -8.56 -25.46 -19.91
CA ARG A 74 -8.44 -26.84 -19.38
C ARG A 74 -7.93 -26.79 -17.95
N TYR A 75 -8.57 -27.52 -17.05
CA TYR A 75 -8.11 -27.72 -15.68
C TYR A 75 -8.15 -29.20 -15.32
N PHE A 76 -7.20 -29.65 -14.50
CA PHE A 76 -7.08 -31.05 -14.10
C PHE A 76 -7.68 -31.26 -12.71
N ASN A 77 -8.60 -32.20 -12.61
CA ASN A 77 -9.16 -32.61 -11.33
C ASN A 77 -8.40 -33.82 -10.80
N LYS A 78 -7.61 -33.60 -9.74
CA LYS A 78 -6.80 -34.64 -9.09
C LYS A 78 -7.62 -35.80 -8.50
N TYR A 79 -8.86 -35.54 -8.09
CA TYR A 79 -9.71 -36.56 -7.47
C TYR A 79 -10.29 -37.53 -8.50
N LEU A 80 -10.70 -37.01 -9.66
CA LEU A 80 -11.27 -37.82 -10.74
C LEU A 80 -10.21 -38.26 -11.77
N ASN A 81 -8.96 -37.85 -11.58
CA ASN A 81 -7.86 -38.06 -12.53
C ASN A 81 -8.24 -37.67 -13.97
N ALA A 82 -9.03 -36.59 -14.13
CA ALA A 82 -9.68 -36.23 -15.38
C ALA A 82 -9.50 -34.74 -15.71
N HIS A 83 -9.48 -34.44 -17.00
CA HIS A 83 -9.47 -33.06 -17.50
C HIS A 83 -10.89 -32.53 -17.63
N PHE A 84 -11.05 -31.28 -17.20
CA PHE A 84 -12.29 -30.54 -17.33
C PHE A 84 -12.06 -29.29 -18.14
N TYR A 85 -13.09 -28.91 -18.90
CA TYR A 85 -13.04 -27.84 -19.87
C TYR A 85 -14.07 -26.75 -19.53
N SER A 86 -13.72 -25.51 -19.86
CA SER A 86 -14.59 -24.35 -19.74
C SER A 86 -14.40 -23.45 -20.95
N VAL A 87 -15.50 -23.12 -21.63
CA VAL A 87 -15.51 -22.20 -22.78
C VAL A 87 -15.66 -20.76 -22.30
N ARG A 88 -14.74 -19.89 -22.74
CA ARG A 88 -14.68 -18.47 -22.38
C ARG A 88 -14.54 -17.59 -23.61
N CYS A 89 -15.02 -16.35 -23.49
CA CYS A 89 -14.77 -15.26 -24.44
C CYS A 89 -14.12 -14.09 -23.71
N ASN A 90 -13.42 -13.21 -24.45
CA ASN A 90 -12.88 -11.97 -23.92
C ASN A 90 -13.60 -10.79 -24.57
N LEU A 91 -14.34 -10.03 -23.79
CA LEU A 91 -15.09 -8.86 -24.25
C LEU A 91 -14.29 -7.60 -23.91
N CYS A 92 -14.24 -6.61 -24.81
CA CYS A 92 -13.46 -5.39 -24.61
C CYS A 92 -14.36 -4.15 -24.62
N ILE A 93 -14.29 -3.36 -23.56
CA ILE A 93 -14.98 -2.08 -23.43
C ILE A 93 -14.00 -1.06 -22.81
N GLU A 94 -13.95 0.15 -23.37
CA GLU A 94 -13.03 1.23 -22.93
C GLU A 94 -11.56 0.82 -22.81
N GLY A 95 -11.09 -0.05 -23.72
CA GLY A 95 -9.70 -0.54 -23.71
C GLY A 95 -9.38 -1.59 -22.64
N ARG A 96 -10.36 -2.01 -21.83
CA ARG A 96 -10.22 -3.08 -20.83
C ARG A 96 -10.83 -4.37 -21.33
N SER A 97 -10.14 -5.49 -21.09
CA SER A 97 -10.56 -6.83 -21.52
C SER A 97 -11.13 -7.64 -20.35
N TYR A 98 -12.29 -8.25 -20.56
CA TYR A 98 -13.06 -9.00 -19.56
C TYR A 98 -13.29 -10.43 -20.03
N GLY A 99 -12.70 -11.39 -19.34
CA GLY A 99 -12.93 -12.81 -19.58
C GLY A 99 -14.28 -13.26 -19.01
N LYS A 100 -15.21 -13.69 -19.86
CA LYS A 100 -16.55 -14.14 -19.46
C LYS A 100 -16.79 -15.60 -19.86
N SER A 101 -17.53 -16.33 -19.04
CA SER A 101 -17.96 -17.71 -19.34
C SER A 101 -19.09 -17.69 -20.36
N VAL A 102 -18.93 -18.44 -21.45
CA VAL A 102 -19.95 -18.52 -22.51
C VAL A 102 -21.24 -19.16 -21.98
N ALA A 103 -21.13 -20.25 -21.22
CA ALA A 103 -22.31 -20.91 -20.63
C ALA A 103 -23.13 -19.98 -19.71
N ARG A 104 -22.47 -19.15 -18.88
CA ARG A 104 -23.18 -18.17 -18.04
C ARG A 104 -23.87 -17.09 -18.88
N LEU A 105 -23.20 -16.59 -19.92
CA LEU A 105 -23.78 -15.60 -20.82
C LEU A 105 -25.01 -16.17 -21.57
N VAL A 106 -24.91 -17.37 -22.14
CA VAL A 106 -26.05 -18.01 -22.82
C VAL A 106 -27.21 -18.21 -21.84
N TYR A 107 -26.96 -18.75 -20.64
CA TYR A 107 -28.02 -18.94 -19.66
C TYR A 107 -28.68 -17.62 -19.26
N TYR A 108 -27.87 -16.59 -18.99
CA TYR A 108 -28.36 -15.26 -18.59
C TYR A 108 -29.28 -14.65 -19.66
N HIS A 109 -28.91 -14.76 -20.93
CA HIS A 109 -29.65 -14.13 -22.04
C HIS A 109 -30.82 -14.97 -22.57
N PHE A 110 -30.78 -16.30 -22.45
CA PHE A 110 -31.76 -17.20 -23.08
C PHE A 110 -32.59 -18.04 -22.10
N VAL A 111 -32.26 -18.05 -20.80
CA VAL A 111 -32.97 -18.86 -19.79
C VAL A 111 -33.50 -18.01 -18.64
N GLU A 112 -32.62 -17.40 -17.84
CA GLU A 112 -33.02 -16.64 -16.63
C GLU A 112 -31.95 -15.58 -16.30
N LYS A 113 -32.36 -14.33 -16.06
CA LYS A 113 -31.46 -13.28 -15.57
C LYS A 113 -31.08 -13.50 -14.10
N PHE A 114 -29.82 -13.27 -13.76
CA PHE A 114 -29.28 -13.41 -12.41
C PHE A 114 -28.07 -12.48 -12.21
N ASP A 115 -27.65 -12.23 -10.98
CA ASP A 115 -26.40 -11.50 -10.73
C ASP A 115 -25.19 -12.29 -11.27
N MET A 116 -24.55 -11.75 -12.31
CA MET A 116 -23.45 -12.40 -13.01
C MET A 116 -22.21 -12.60 -12.12
N ASP A 117 -22.10 -11.88 -11.02
CA ASP A 117 -21.04 -12.02 -10.03
C ASP A 117 -21.44 -12.91 -8.83
N ASP A 118 -22.68 -13.41 -8.78
CA ASP A 118 -23.09 -14.40 -7.79
C ASP A 118 -22.47 -15.77 -8.09
N HIS A 119 -21.71 -16.26 -7.11
CA HIS A 119 -21.01 -17.55 -7.11
C HIS A 119 -21.69 -18.61 -6.21
N SER A 120 -22.88 -18.33 -5.68
CA SER A 120 -23.67 -19.24 -4.84
C SER A 120 -24.30 -20.40 -5.62
N PHE A 121 -24.31 -20.32 -6.95
CA PHE A 121 -24.81 -21.35 -7.86
C PHE A 121 -23.87 -21.56 -9.05
N LEU A 122 -24.06 -22.70 -9.71
CA LEU A 122 -23.29 -23.12 -10.89
C LEU A 122 -24.23 -23.41 -12.05
N ILE A 123 -23.79 -23.08 -13.26
CA ILE A 123 -24.44 -23.53 -14.49
C ILE A 123 -23.87 -24.90 -14.84
N SER A 124 -24.74 -25.90 -14.90
CA SER A 124 -24.44 -27.29 -15.24
C SER A 124 -24.98 -27.63 -16.64
N PHE A 125 -24.58 -28.80 -17.14
CA PHE A 125 -24.86 -29.29 -18.49
C PHE A 125 -25.66 -30.59 -18.36
N LYS A 126 -26.84 -30.67 -18.98
CA LYS A 126 -27.75 -31.81 -18.84
C LYS A 126 -27.19 -33.09 -19.45
N ASP A 127 -26.45 -32.96 -20.55
CA ASP A 127 -25.79 -34.06 -21.27
C ASP A 127 -24.37 -34.41 -20.76
N ASP A 128 -23.91 -33.76 -19.66
CA ASP A 128 -22.54 -33.84 -19.12
C ASP A 128 -21.43 -33.39 -20.11
N ASN A 129 -21.80 -32.88 -21.30
CA ASN A 129 -20.87 -32.30 -22.27
C ASN A 129 -20.68 -30.80 -22.00
N ARG A 130 -19.50 -30.45 -21.51
CA ARG A 130 -19.13 -29.07 -21.12
C ARG A 130 -18.86 -28.13 -22.30
N PHE A 131 -18.83 -28.66 -23.51
CA PHE A 131 -18.73 -27.88 -24.74
C PHE A 131 -20.10 -27.52 -25.32
N ASN A 132 -21.13 -28.32 -25.05
CA ASN A 132 -22.50 -28.07 -25.48
C ASN A 132 -23.13 -26.95 -24.64
N VAL A 133 -22.82 -25.71 -25.01
CA VAL A 133 -23.31 -24.49 -24.35
C VAL A 133 -24.67 -24.02 -24.88
N HIS A 134 -25.38 -24.85 -25.65
CA HIS A 134 -26.71 -24.52 -26.14
C HIS A 134 -27.67 -24.28 -24.98
N PHE A 135 -28.49 -23.23 -25.05
CA PHE A 135 -29.33 -22.79 -23.92
C PHE A 135 -30.22 -23.91 -23.34
N SER A 136 -30.76 -24.79 -24.17
CA SER A 136 -31.63 -25.89 -23.74
C SER A 136 -30.89 -26.97 -22.93
N ASN A 137 -29.56 -27.07 -23.10
CA ASN A 137 -28.70 -28.01 -22.38
C ASN A 137 -28.23 -27.48 -21.02
N LEU A 138 -28.45 -26.19 -20.72
CA LEU A 138 -27.95 -25.58 -19.50
C LEU A 138 -28.98 -25.63 -18.37
N GLU A 139 -28.51 -25.82 -17.13
CA GLU A 139 -29.33 -25.78 -15.91
C GLU A 139 -28.63 -25.04 -14.76
N LYS A 140 -29.38 -24.34 -13.91
CA LYS A 140 -28.86 -23.63 -12.73
C LYS A 140 -28.99 -24.50 -11.49
N LEU A 141 -27.87 -24.81 -10.83
CA LEU A 141 -27.81 -25.65 -9.62
C LEU A 141 -27.22 -24.87 -8.43
N THR A 142 -27.90 -24.93 -7.29
CA THR A 142 -27.33 -24.44 -6.01
C THR A 142 -26.25 -25.40 -5.50
N VAL A 143 -25.31 -24.89 -4.71
CA VAL A 143 -24.24 -25.70 -4.09
C VAL A 143 -24.80 -26.90 -3.31
N SER A 144 -25.91 -26.72 -2.58
CA SER A 144 -26.59 -27.80 -1.85
C SER A 144 -27.11 -28.91 -2.78
N LYS A 145 -27.84 -28.55 -3.85
CA LYS A 145 -28.34 -29.52 -4.85
C LYS A 145 -27.19 -30.21 -5.59
N LEU A 146 -26.09 -29.52 -5.87
CA LEU A 146 -24.89 -30.11 -6.48
C LEU A 146 -24.26 -31.16 -5.57
N HIS A 147 -24.12 -30.87 -4.26
CA HIS A 147 -23.62 -31.83 -3.29
C HIS A 147 -24.53 -33.06 -3.18
N SER A 148 -25.86 -32.87 -3.17
CA SER A 148 -26.82 -33.98 -3.18
C SER A 148 -26.73 -34.81 -4.47
N LYS A 149 -26.63 -34.18 -5.65
CA LYS A 149 -26.45 -34.86 -6.96
C LYS A 149 -25.12 -35.62 -7.03
N SER A 150 -24.05 -35.07 -6.47
CA SER A 150 -22.74 -35.72 -6.38
C SER A 150 -22.76 -36.91 -5.39
N LEU A 151 -23.49 -36.78 -4.28
CA LEU A 151 -23.64 -37.85 -3.30
C LEU A 151 -24.53 -39.00 -3.82
N SER A 152 -25.63 -38.68 -4.52
CA SER A 152 -26.53 -39.67 -5.12
C SER A 152 -25.88 -40.45 -6.27
N THR A 153 -25.00 -39.80 -7.04
CA THR A 153 -24.21 -40.44 -8.11
C THR A 153 -22.96 -41.17 -7.59
N GLY A 154 -22.78 -41.28 -6.27
CA GLY A 154 -21.66 -42.01 -5.65
C GLY A 154 -20.30 -41.31 -5.75
N ARG A 155 -20.27 -40.05 -6.20
CA ARG A 155 -19.05 -39.24 -6.41
C ARG A 155 -18.59 -38.48 -5.16
N GLY A 156 -19.30 -38.59 -4.04
CA GLY A 156 -18.98 -37.96 -2.75
C GLY A 156 -18.52 -38.95 -1.66
N LYS A 157 -17.59 -38.53 -0.78
CA LYS A 157 -17.24 -39.30 0.43
C LYS A 157 -18.44 -39.37 1.37
N LYS A 158 -18.98 -40.58 1.61
CA LYS A 158 -20.01 -40.81 2.63
C LYS A 158 -19.43 -40.60 4.03
N GLY A 159 -19.61 -39.40 4.59
CA GLY A 159 -19.42 -39.14 6.01
C GLY A 159 -20.60 -39.68 6.81
N ASN A 160 -20.37 -40.12 8.05
CA ASN A 160 -21.46 -40.56 8.94
C ASN A 160 -22.21 -39.35 9.54
N TYR A 161 -22.98 -38.65 8.72
CA TYR A 161 -23.70 -37.44 9.11
C TYR A 161 -24.98 -37.71 9.93
N GLN A 162 -25.42 -38.98 9.99
CA GLN A 162 -26.57 -39.40 10.80
C GLN A 162 -26.22 -39.64 12.27
N GLN A 163 -24.95 -39.52 12.65
CA GLN A 163 -24.51 -39.78 14.01
C GLN A 163 -25.02 -38.72 15.00
N ALA A 164 -25.57 -39.15 16.13
CA ALA A 164 -25.98 -38.27 17.22
C ALA A 164 -24.77 -37.58 17.89
N VAL A 165 -24.95 -36.31 18.24
CA VAL A 165 -23.87 -35.44 18.74
C VAL A 165 -24.30 -34.60 19.94
N SER A 166 -23.33 -34.32 20.80
CA SER A 166 -23.48 -33.38 21.92
C SER A 166 -22.57 -32.17 21.71
N GLN A 167 -23.12 -30.99 21.98
CA GLN A 167 -22.51 -29.68 21.83
C GLN A 167 -22.04 -29.17 23.19
N TYR A 168 -20.79 -28.69 23.25
CA TYR A 168 -20.20 -28.11 24.45
C TYR A 168 -19.54 -26.76 24.16
N THR A 169 -19.49 -25.88 25.16
CA THR A 169 -18.63 -24.70 25.14
C THR A 169 -17.16 -25.12 25.18
N VAL A 170 -16.26 -24.21 24.82
CA VAL A 170 -14.82 -24.45 24.92
C VAL A 170 -14.30 -24.56 26.36
N ASP A 171 -15.08 -24.06 27.32
CA ASP A 171 -14.77 -24.09 28.75
C ASP A 171 -15.26 -25.39 29.42
N GLY A 172 -16.04 -26.20 28.72
CA GLY A 172 -16.47 -27.52 29.17
C GLY A 172 -17.96 -27.65 29.51
N ASP A 173 -18.74 -26.58 29.32
CA ASP A 173 -20.15 -26.58 29.67
C ASP A 173 -20.98 -27.26 28.58
N PHE A 174 -21.89 -28.14 29.01
CA PHE A 174 -22.85 -28.76 28.10
C PHE A 174 -23.86 -27.73 27.60
N VAL A 175 -24.11 -27.71 26.29
CA VAL A 175 -25.06 -26.79 25.66
C VAL A 175 -26.33 -27.52 25.22
N ALA A 176 -26.19 -28.55 24.37
CA ALA A 176 -27.33 -29.28 23.80
C ALA A 176 -26.90 -30.63 23.22
N SER A 177 -27.87 -31.50 22.92
CA SER A 177 -27.67 -32.75 22.17
C SER A 177 -28.62 -32.82 20.98
N TYR A 178 -28.15 -33.37 19.87
CA TYR A 178 -28.91 -33.51 18.63
C TYR A 178 -28.89 -34.97 18.17
N GLU A 179 -30.01 -35.41 17.58
CA GLU A 179 -30.15 -36.78 17.06
C GLU A 179 -29.24 -37.08 15.86
N SER A 180 -28.80 -36.04 15.13
CA SER A 180 -27.84 -36.19 14.04
C SER A 180 -27.01 -34.93 13.82
N ILE A 181 -25.91 -35.04 13.07
CA ILE A 181 -25.12 -33.88 12.62
C ILE A 181 -25.97 -32.98 11.71
N TYR A 182 -26.91 -33.53 10.93
CA TYR A 182 -27.84 -32.74 10.12
C TYR A 182 -28.80 -31.91 10.99
N ALA A 183 -29.37 -32.50 12.04
CA ALA A 183 -30.25 -31.78 12.96
C ALA A 183 -29.51 -30.61 13.64
N ALA A 184 -28.25 -30.83 14.06
CA ALA A 184 -27.40 -29.77 14.58
C ALA A 184 -27.09 -28.68 13.54
N SER A 185 -26.82 -29.10 12.30
CA SER A 185 -26.50 -28.22 11.18
C SER A 185 -27.66 -27.30 10.80
N GLU A 186 -28.87 -27.84 10.70
CA GLU A 186 -30.08 -27.07 10.38
C GLU A 186 -30.43 -26.07 11.47
N THR A 187 -30.33 -26.50 12.74
CA THR A 187 -30.64 -25.65 13.89
C THR A 187 -29.66 -24.47 14.02
N LEU A 188 -28.37 -24.72 13.77
CA LEU A 188 -27.30 -23.74 14.03
C LEU A 188 -26.74 -23.07 12.77
N GLY A 189 -27.18 -23.47 11.58
CA GLY A 189 -26.62 -23.01 10.31
C GLY A 189 -25.15 -23.40 10.09
N ILE A 190 -24.66 -24.47 10.73
CA ILE A 190 -23.26 -24.90 10.65
C ILE A 190 -23.12 -25.96 9.57
N TYR A 191 -22.18 -25.81 8.64
CA TYR A 191 -21.93 -26.81 7.59
C TYR A 191 -21.59 -28.21 8.17
N PRO A 192 -22.32 -29.30 7.83
CA PRO A 192 -22.16 -30.62 8.46
C PRO A 192 -20.72 -31.19 8.44
N PRO A 193 -19.94 -31.04 7.35
CA PRO A 193 -18.55 -31.47 7.33
C PRO A 193 -17.65 -30.79 8.37
N HIS A 194 -17.98 -29.59 8.84
CA HIS A 194 -17.21 -28.92 9.89
C HIS A 194 -17.40 -29.63 11.24
N ILE A 195 -18.64 -29.97 11.59
CA ILE A 195 -18.95 -30.75 12.81
C ILE A 195 -18.28 -32.13 12.72
N LEU A 196 -18.40 -32.81 11.58
CA LEU A 196 -17.75 -34.11 11.37
C LEU A 196 -16.22 -34.03 11.44
N SER A 197 -15.62 -32.92 11.00
CA SER A 197 -14.17 -32.68 11.11
C SER A 197 -13.70 -32.58 12.56
N VAL A 198 -14.50 -31.94 13.43
CA VAL A 198 -14.25 -31.86 14.88
C VAL A 198 -14.33 -33.23 15.54
N LEU A 199 -15.39 -34.00 15.25
CA LEU A 199 -15.53 -35.37 15.76
C LEU A 199 -14.36 -36.28 15.36
N ASN A 200 -13.81 -36.07 14.17
CA ASN A 200 -12.64 -36.80 13.66
C ASN A 200 -11.29 -36.21 14.13
N LYS A 201 -11.30 -35.24 15.07
CA LYS A 201 -10.13 -34.55 15.61
C LYS A 201 -9.25 -33.87 14.54
N LYS A 202 -9.83 -33.54 13.38
CA LYS A 202 -9.14 -32.80 12.30
C LYS A 202 -9.21 -31.30 12.52
N ASN A 203 -10.33 -30.83 13.05
CA ASN A 203 -10.53 -29.46 13.51
C ASN A 203 -10.76 -29.46 15.02
N ILE A 204 -10.56 -28.31 15.64
CA ILE A 204 -10.77 -28.13 17.09
C ILE A 204 -12.24 -27.80 17.37
N THR A 205 -12.80 -26.80 16.70
CA THR A 205 -14.20 -26.34 16.93
C THR A 205 -14.97 -26.19 15.62
N ALA A 206 -16.30 -26.17 15.73
CA ALA A 206 -17.21 -25.83 14.63
C ALA A 206 -18.34 -24.93 15.19
N GLY A 207 -18.52 -23.76 14.59
CA GLY A 207 -19.51 -22.78 15.03
C GLY A 207 -19.28 -22.27 16.46
N LYS A 208 -18.02 -22.15 16.90
CA LYS A 208 -17.59 -21.81 18.29
C LYS A 208 -17.81 -22.89 19.35
N PHE A 209 -18.21 -24.10 18.96
CA PHE A 209 -18.45 -25.20 19.91
C PHE A 209 -17.52 -26.37 19.69
N LEU A 210 -17.33 -27.14 20.75
CA LEU A 210 -16.78 -28.49 20.72
C LEU A 210 -17.90 -29.50 20.50
N TRP A 211 -17.58 -30.56 19.77
CA TRP A 211 -18.55 -31.57 19.37
C TRP A 211 -18.03 -32.95 19.74
N PHE A 212 -18.88 -33.71 20.43
CA PHE A 212 -18.59 -35.08 20.84
C PHE A 212 -19.73 -36.00 20.40
N LYS A 213 -19.46 -37.31 20.34
CA LYS A 213 -20.53 -38.30 20.14
C LYS A 213 -21.48 -38.23 21.33
N LYS A 214 -22.80 -38.37 21.11
CA LYS A 214 -23.81 -38.28 22.18
C LYS A 214 -23.54 -39.23 23.35
N GLU A 215 -23.01 -40.41 23.07
CA GLU A 215 -22.68 -41.44 24.06
C GLU A 215 -21.38 -41.15 24.85
N TYR A 216 -20.55 -40.23 24.38
CA TYR A 216 -19.24 -39.95 24.98
C TYR A 216 -19.35 -38.81 25.98
N LYS A 217 -18.84 -39.02 27.20
CA LYS A 217 -18.73 -37.99 28.24
C LYS A 217 -17.30 -37.44 28.26
N PRO A 218 -17.06 -36.23 27.73
CA PRO A 218 -15.72 -35.64 27.69
C PRO A 218 -15.22 -35.30 29.10
N GLY A 219 -13.95 -35.59 29.37
CA GLY A 219 -13.23 -35.17 30.57
C GLY A 219 -12.48 -33.86 30.36
N LYS A 220 -11.94 -33.25 31.43
CA LYS A 220 -11.19 -31.97 31.36
C LYS A 220 -10.09 -31.92 30.29
N LYS A 221 -9.47 -33.07 29.99
CA LYS A 221 -8.40 -33.18 28.97
C LYS A 221 -8.93 -33.04 27.54
N ASP A 222 -10.17 -33.42 27.27
CA ASP A 222 -10.76 -33.35 25.92
C ASP A 222 -11.05 -31.92 25.47
N PHE A 223 -11.16 -31.00 26.43
CA PHE A 223 -11.33 -29.57 26.22
C PHE A 223 -10.00 -28.83 26.00
N ILE A 224 -8.85 -29.51 26.11
CA ILE A 224 -7.53 -28.92 25.85
C ILE A 224 -6.92 -29.63 24.64
N PRO A 225 -6.82 -28.98 23.48
CA PRO A 225 -6.29 -29.63 22.28
C PRO A 225 -4.85 -30.14 22.48
N GLU A 226 -4.65 -31.44 22.31
CA GLU A 226 -3.33 -32.08 22.21
C GLU A 226 -2.68 -31.71 20.87
N GLY A 227 -2.18 -30.48 20.77
CA GLY A 227 -1.32 -30.09 19.66
C GLY A 227 -0.01 -30.89 19.70
N LYS A 228 0.44 -31.39 18.56
CA LYS A 228 1.81 -31.89 18.36
C LYS A 228 2.78 -30.82 18.84
N SER A 229 3.33 -30.98 20.04
CA SER A 229 4.28 -30.02 20.59
C SER A 229 5.50 -30.02 19.69
N LYS A 230 5.86 -28.86 19.14
CA LYS A 230 7.22 -28.68 18.64
C LYS A 230 8.16 -28.87 19.84
N PRO A 231 9.39 -29.39 19.63
CA PRO A 231 10.36 -29.46 20.72
C PRO A 231 10.51 -28.08 21.35
N GLU A 232 10.50 -28.04 22.68
CA GLU A 232 10.58 -26.80 23.45
C GLU A 232 11.91 -26.12 23.10
N LYS A 233 11.83 -24.98 22.42
CA LYS A 233 13.02 -24.19 22.10
C LYS A 233 13.37 -23.38 23.32
N ILE A 234 14.52 -23.62 23.91
CA ILE A 234 15.01 -22.86 25.07
C ILE A 234 15.60 -21.52 24.62
N LEU A 235 16.34 -21.50 23.51
CA LEU A 235 17.02 -20.30 22.99
C LEU A 235 16.32 -19.67 21.78
N ASN A 236 16.12 -18.35 21.83
CA ASN A 236 15.75 -17.53 20.68
C ASN A 236 16.96 -17.28 19.76
N THR A 237 17.30 -18.29 18.95
CA THR A 237 18.44 -18.24 18.02
C THR A 237 18.37 -17.08 17.02
N SER A 238 17.15 -16.64 16.67
CA SER A 238 16.96 -15.53 15.73
C SER A 238 17.39 -14.17 16.31
N LEU A 239 17.06 -13.93 17.58
CA LEU A 239 17.46 -12.71 18.30
C LEU A 239 18.95 -12.74 18.58
N TRP A 240 19.47 -13.87 19.06
CA TRP A 240 20.89 -14.08 19.33
C TRP A 240 21.76 -13.77 18.10
N LYS A 241 21.40 -14.32 16.92
CA LYS A 241 22.09 -14.01 15.65
C LYS A 241 22.05 -12.52 15.30
N ARG A 242 20.90 -11.86 15.48
CA ARG A 242 20.75 -10.42 15.14
C ARG A 242 21.53 -9.49 16.07
N LEU A 243 21.75 -9.91 17.31
CA LEU A 243 22.56 -9.21 18.30
C LEU A 243 24.06 -9.42 18.12
N GLY A 244 24.48 -10.20 17.11
CA GLY A 244 25.90 -10.44 16.83
C GLY A 244 26.47 -11.64 17.57
N GLN A 245 25.62 -12.59 17.98
CA GLN A 245 26.03 -13.85 18.62
C GLN A 245 26.90 -13.64 19.87
N PRO A 246 26.42 -12.87 20.88
CA PRO A 246 27.15 -12.71 22.12
C PRO A 246 27.44 -14.06 22.79
N LEU A 247 28.56 -14.17 23.49
CA LEU A 247 28.93 -15.34 24.27
C LEU A 247 27.91 -15.53 25.41
N ILE A 248 27.11 -16.60 25.33
CA ILE A 248 26.06 -16.95 26.30
C ILE A 248 26.02 -18.48 26.49
N ASP A 249 25.48 -18.92 27.62
CA ASP A 249 25.11 -20.32 27.82
C ASP A 249 23.80 -20.63 27.07
N GLU A 250 23.85 -21.47 26.04
CA GLU A 250 22.66 -21.84 25.25
C GLU A 250 21.65 -22.69 26.02
N SER A 251 22.09 -23.39 27.07
CA SER A 251 21.24 -24.21 27.92
C SER A 251 20.49 -23.39 28.97
N ASN A 252 21.04 -22.22 29.34
CA ASN A 252 20.42 -21.25 30.23
C ASN A 252 20.62 -19.82 29.72
N PRO A 253 19.96 -19.43 28.61
CA PRO A 253 20.22 -18.15 27.98
C PRO A 253 19.67 -16.99 28.80
N PRO A 254 20.20 -15.76 28.60
CA PRO A 254 19.69 -14.56 29.23
C PRO A 254 18.19 -14.35 28.98
N ALA A 255 17.52 -13.66 29.90
CA ALA A 255 16.06 -13.54 29.89
C ALA A 255 15.48 -13.08 28.56
N CYS A 256 16.12 -12.13 27.87
CA CYS A 256 15.65 -11.62 26.59
C CYS A 256 15.69 -12.65 25.43
N MET A 257 16.47 -13.73 25.58
CA MET A 257 16.60 -14.82 24.61
C MET A 257 16.06 -16.16 25.13
N ASN A 258 15.60 -16.22 26.38
CA ASN A 258 15.10 -17.42 27.03
C ASN A 258 13.61 -17.64 26.75
N LEU A 259 13.30 -18.71 26.01
CA LEU A 259 11.95 -19.11 25.61
C LEU A 259 11.38 -20.26 26.48
N SER A 260 12.11 -20.71 27.50
CA SER A 260 11.61 -21.74 28.42
C SER A 260 10.48 -21.20 29.29
N LEU A 261 9.48 -22.05 29.54
CA LEU A 261 8.39 -21.74 30.48
C LEU A 261 8.84 -21.71 31.95
N LYS A 262 10.02 -22.26 32.27
CA LYS A 262 10.59 -22.22 33.61
C LYS A 262 10.94 -20.80 34.02
N ASP A 263 10.60 -20.43 35.25
CA ASP A 263 10.93 -19.12 35.81
C ASP A 263 12.43 -19.02 36.11
N LEU A 264 13.00 -17.84 35.86
CA LEU A 264 14.40 -17.56 36.12
C LEU A 264 14.62 -17.11 37.57
N PRO A 265 15.83 -17.23 38.12
CA PRO A 265 16.12 -16.75 39.47
C PRO A 265 15.77 -15.26 39.67
N GLY A 266 14.94 -14.98 40.68
CA GLY A 266 14.47 -13.62 41.01
C GLY A 266 13.48 -13.03 40.01
N GLU A 267 12.86 -13.87 39.17
CA GLU A 267 11.85 -13.42 38.21
C GLU A 267 10.45 -13.36 38.81
N ASN A 268 9.79 -12.23 38.61
CA ASN A 268 8.43 -11.97 39.08
C ASN A 268 7.55 -11.53 37.90
N TRP A 269 6.35 -12.07 37.83
CA TRP A 269 5.39 -11.81 36.76
C TRP A 269 4.29 -10.82 37.20
N LYS A 270 3.91 -9.92 36.31
CA LYS A 270 2.73 -9.05 36.45
C LYS A 270 1.82 -9.20 35.23
N PRO A 271 0.49 -9.00 35.40
CA PRO A 271 -0.43 -8.93 34.26
C PRO A 271 0.01 -7.88 33.24
N PHE A 272 -0.15 -8.19 31.95
CA PHE A 272 0.20 -7.24 30.90
C PHE A 272 -0.87 -6.13 30.80
N PRO A 273 -0.51 -4.84 30.88
CA PRO A 273 -1.49 -3.74 30.85
C PRO A 273 -2.40 -3.79 29.62
N ASP A 274 -3.70 -3.61 29.82
CA ASP A 274 -4.78 -3.64 28.81
C ASP A 274 -5.02 -5.01 28.16
N LEU A 275 -4.19 -6.03 28.45
CA LEU A 275 -4.24 -7.36 27.84
C LEU A 275 -4.06 -8.48 28.88
N GLU A 276 -4.51 -8.23 30.10
CA GLU A 276 -4.34 -9.07 31.28
C GLU A 276 -4.85 -10.51 31.09
N PRO A 277 -5.98 -10.77 30.39
CA PRO A 277 -6.44 -12.13 30.17
C PRO A 277 -5.51 -12.98 29.29
N TYR A 278 -4.67 -12.34 28.48
CA TYR A 278 -3.92 -13.01 27.42
C TYR A 278 -2.42 -13.07 27.67
N PHE A 279 -1.85 -12.10 28.39
CA PHE A 279 -0.41 -11.98 28.56
C PHE A 279 0.00 -11.53 29.96
N ALA A 280 1.20 -11.94 30.35
CA ALA A 280 1.92 -11.45 31.51
C ALA A 280 3.33 -11.01 31.10
N ILE A 281 3.90 -10.06 31.82
CA ILE A 281 5.28 -9.58 31.66
C ILE A 281 6.08 -9.81 32.94
N SER A 282 7.32 -10.27 32.81
CA SER A 282 8.22 -10.44 33.95
C SER A 282 9.11 -9.21 34.16
N ASN A 283 9.61 -9.04 35.37
CA ASN A 283 10.62 -8.01 35.71
C ASN A 283 11.92 -8.17 34.88
N LYS A 284 12.18 -9.34 34.30
CA LYS A 284 13.33 -9.54 33.40
C LYS A 284 13.01 -9.30 31.93
N GLY A 285 11.80 -8.82 31.61
CA GLY A 285 11.39 -8.42 30.26
C GLY A 285 10.87 -9.56 29.40
N ARG A 286 10.63 -10.74 29.98
CA ARG A 286 9.99 -11.86 29.28
C ARG A 286 8.48 -11.61 29.22
N ILE A 287 7.85 -12.00 28.11
CA ILE A 287 6.41 -11.94 27.93
C ILE A 287 5.88 -13.36 27.78
N LYS A 288 4.95 -13.74 28.65
CA LYS A 288 4.30 -15.06 28.67
C LYS A 288 2.88 -14.88 28.13
N ARG A 289 2.52 -15.67 27.13
CA ARG A 289 1.13 -15.83 26.70
C ARG A 289 0.45 -16.85 27.61
N MET A 290 -0.77 -16.57 28.02
CA MET A 290 -1.60 -17.45 28.83
C MET A 290 -2.42 -18.40 27.95
N ASN A 291 -2.78 -19.57 28.49
CA ASN A 291 -3.68 -20.52 27.85
C ASN A 291 -5.04 -19.84 27.57
N THR A 292 -5.35 -19.61 26.29
CA THR A 292 -6.54 -18.83 25.91
C THR A 292 -7.17 -19.33 24.62
N TRP A 293 -8.50 -19.24 24.54
CA TRP A 293 -9.26 -19.48 23.32
C TRP A 293 -9.41 -18.20 22.50
N THR A 294 -9.27 -18.30 21.18
CA THR A 294 -9.56 -17.17 20.28
C THR A 294 -11.07 -16.91 20.19
N GLN A 295 -11.48 -15.65 20.01
CA GLN A 295 -12.90 -15.26 19.92
C GLN A 295 -13.52 -15.42 18.52
N SER A 296 -12.78 -15.99 17.56
CA SER A 296 -13.22 -16.21 16.17
C SER A 296 -14.31 -17.29 16.05
N ILE A 297 -15.03 -17.32 14.93
CA ILE A 297 -16.04 -18.37 14.65
C ILE A 297 -15.41 -19.78 14.67
N SER A 298 -14.20 -19.90 14.12
CA SER A 298 -13.32 -21.05 14.31
C SER A 298 -12.40 -20.78 15.52
N GLN A 299 -12.88 -21.06 16.72
CA GLN A 299 -12.07 -20.86 17.94
C GLN A 299 -10.89 -21.83 17.93
N THR A 300 -9.70 -21.30 18.19
CA THR A 300 -8.45 -22.05 18.29
C THR A 300 -7.88 -21.86 19.69
N PHE A 301 -7.29 -22.93 20.24
CA PHE A 301 -6.65 -22.88 21.55
C PHE A 301 -5.19 -22.51 21.39
N TRP A 302 -4.78 -21.43 22.05
CA TRP A 302 -3.39 -21.00 22.09
C TRP A 302 -2.80 -21.41 23.42
N LYS A 303 -1.82 -22.31 23.36
CA LYS A 303 -1.08 -22.80 24.52
C LYS A 303 -0.17 -21.71 25.08
N GLU A 304 0.12 -21.83 26.35
CA GLU A 304 1.11 -21.02 27.03
C GLU A 304 2.48 -21.15 26.36
N ASN A 305 3.14 -20.01 26.18
CA ASN A 305 4.50 -19.94 25.68
C ASN A 305 5.13 -18.59 26.01
N ILE A 306 6.46 -18.56 26.08
CA ILE A 306 7.21 -17.30 26.10
C ILE A 306 7.29 -16.74 24.68
N ILE A 307 6.89 -15.49 24.52
CA ILE A 307 6.88 -14.79 23.25
C ILE A 307 8.30 -14.37 22.88
N SER A 308 8.70 -14.67 21.65
CA SER A 308 10.01 -14.24 21.13
C SER A 308 10.11 -12.72 21.05
N LEU A 309 11.25 -12.22 21.50
CA LEU A 309 11.65 -10.83 21.32
C LEU A 309 12.43 -10.65 20.01
N PHE A 310 12.39 -9.43 19.49
CA PHE A 310 13.08 -8.97 18.31
C PHE A 310 13.90 -7.74 18.63
N VAL A 311 14.92 -7.48 17.82
CA VAL A 311 15.75 -6.28 17.93
C VAL A 311 15.51 -5.38 16.73
N GLN A 312 15.37 -4.08 16.99
CA GLN A 312 15.38 -3.03 15.98
C GLN A 312 16.62 -2.17 16.17
N LYS A 313 17.47 -2.08 15.14
CA LYS A 313 18.69 -1.26 15.13
C LYS A 313 18.37 0.14 14.60
N SER A 314 18.87 1.17 15.27
CA SER A 314 18.77 2.58 14.85
C SER A 314 20.18 3.14 14.72
N GLY A 315 20.76 3.01 13.52
CA GLY A 315 22.17 3.36 13.26
C GLY A 315 23.15 2.26 13.68
N SER A 316 24.42 2.62 13.87
CA SER A 316 25.51 1.67 14.10
C SER A 316 25.53 1.06 15.50
N GLU A 317 25.07 1.76 16.54
CA GLU A 317 25.32 1.35 17.94
C GLU A 317 24.07 1.20 18.82
N LYS A 318 22.96 1.87 18.51
CA LYS A 318 21.75 1.86 19.35
C LYS A 318 20.71 0.89 18.82
N TYR A 319 20.14 0.09 19.71
CA TYR A 319 19.06 -0.83 19.38
C TYR A 319 18.11 -1.02 20.55
N PHE A 320 16.88 -1.38 20.26
CA PHE A 320 15.91 -1.70 21.31
C PHE A 320 15.23 -3.03 21.04
N LEU A 321 14.85 -3.67 22.13
CA LEU A 321 14.09 -4.91 22.12
C LEU A 321 12.59 -4.59 22.03
N TYR A 322 11.92 -5.28 21.13
CA TYR A 322 10.49 -5.17 20.93
C TYR A 322 9.86 -6.54 20.68
N THR A 323 8.55 -6.63 20.83
CA THR A 323 7.79 -7.79 20.40
C THR A 323 6.53 -7.37 19.63
N LYS A 324 6.01 -8.29 18.82
CA LYS A 324 4.73 -8.13 18.14
C LYS A 324 3.78 -9.16 18.74
N ILE A 325 2.79 -8.71 19.48
CA ILE A 325 1.72 -9.58 20.00
C ILE A 325 0.42 -9.28 19.29
N SER A 326 -0.34 -10.33 18.99
CA SER A 326 -1.68 -10.20 18.42
C SER A 326 -2.70 -10.89 19.32
N CYS A 327 -3.86 -10.24 19.44
CA CYS A 327 -5.05 -10.76 20.11
C CYS A 327 -6.30 -10.07 19.52
N ASN A 328 -7.41 -10.80 19.45
CA ASN A 328 -8.71 -10.29 18.98
C ASN A 328 -8.64 -9.53 17.63
N GLY A 329 -7.84 -10.03 16.68
CA GLY A 329 -7.67 -9.42 15.36
C GLY A 329 -6.83 -8.13 15.32
N ARG A 330 -6.34 -7.65 16.47
CA ARG A 330 -5.45 -6.49 16.56
C ARG A 330 -4.00 -6.94 16.81
N SER A 331 -3.06 -6.14 16.32
CA SER A 331 -1.62 -6.39 16.46
C SER A 331 -0.97 -5.20 17.17
N TYR A 332 -0.16 -5.48 18.18
CA TYR A 332 0.51 -4.52 19.02
C TYR A 332 2.02 -4.67 18.86
N ASN A 333 2.70 -3.57 18.56
CA ASN A 333 4.15 -3.50 18.55
C ASN A 333 4.62 -2.87 19.86
N ILE A 334 5.30 -3.64 20.70
CA ILE A 334 5.59 -3.28 22.08
C ILE A 334 7.10 -3.17 22.28
N ALA A 335 7.55 -2.01 22.72
CA ALA A 335 8.91 -1.82 23.22
C ALA A 335 9.02 -2.35 24.66
N ILE A 336 9.92 -3.30 24.90
CA ILE A 336 10.02 -4.03 26.17
C ILE A 336 10.38 -3.11 27.33
N ILE A 337 11.35 -2.21 27.13
CA ILE A 337 11.80 -1.24 28.15
C ILE A 337 10.66 -0.34 28.64
N ARG A 338 9.69 -0.07 27.78
CA ARG A 338 8.56 0.82 28.08
C ARG A 338 7.55 0.14 29.00
N MET A 339 7.28 -1.14 28.76
CA MET A 339 6.44 -1.94 29.65
C MET A 339 7.13 -2.28 30.96
N LEU A 340 8.44 -2.57 30.93
CA LEU A 340 9.23 -2.80 32.13
C LEU A 340 9.19 -1.62 33.08
N TYR A 341 9.44 -0.41 32.57
CA TYR A 341 9.38 0.81 33.36
C TYR A 341 7.97 1.01 33.97
N TYR A 342 6.93 0.91 33.14
CA TYR A 342 5.54 1.08 33.57
C TYR A 342 5.11 0.07 34.64
N CYS A 343 5.49 -1.21 34.48
CA CYS A 343 5.04 -2.27 35.38
C CYS A 343 5.86 -2.36 36.67
N PHE A 344 7.14 -1.99 36.65
CA PHE A 344 8.08 -2.27 37.75
C PHE A 344 8.75 -1.05 38.37
N ILE A 345 8.68 0.14 37.75
CA ILE A 345 9.25 1.38 38.31
C ILE A 345 8.14 2.37 38.64
N GLU A 346 7.53 2.97 37.62
CA GLU A 346 6.58 4.07 37.77
C GLU A 346 5.55 4.04 36.64
N LYS A 347 4.28 4.22 37.01
CA LYS A 347 3.18 4.29 36.04
C LYS A 347 3.17 5.68 35.38
N PHE A 348 3.02 5.70 34.06
CA PHE A 348 2.88 6.91 33.27
C PHE A 348 1.91 6.65 32.11
N ASP A 349 1.47 7.70 31.40
CA ASP A 349 0.57 7.50 30.27
C ASP A 349 1.28 6.77 29.13
N LEU A 350 0.85 5.53 28.88
CA LEU A 350 1.37 4.72 27.78
C LEU A 350 1.00 5.31 26.41
N LYS A 351 0.00 6.17 26.28
CA LYS A 351 -0.36 6.80 25.01
C LYS A 351 0.47 8.04 24.70
N ASP A 352 1.12 8.64 25.70
CA ASP A 352 1.96 9.81 25.52
C ASP A 352 3.24 9.45 24.73
N ARG A 353 3.38 10.08 23.57
CA ARG A 353 4.54 9.91 22.67
C ARG A 353 5.68 10.86 22.99
N ASN A 354 5.45 11.86 23.84
CA ASN A 354 6.47 12.80 24.29
C ASN A 354 7.33 12.21 25.41
N LEU A 355 6.95 11.07 25.99
CA LEU A 355 7.68 10.37 27.03
C LEU A 355 8.47 9.18 26.45
N VAL A 356 9.78 9.18 26.67
CA VAL A 356 10.70 8.16 26.16
C VAL A 356 11.48 7.55 27.32
N ILE A 357 11.63 6.22 27.29
CA ILE A 357 12.49 5.50 28.23
C ILE A 357 13.88 5.40 27.62
N VAL A 358 14.87 5.95 28.32
CA VAL A 358 16.29 5.84 27.98
C VAL A 358 16.89 4.65 28.72
N ASN A 359 17.42 3.70 27.95
CA ASN A 359 18.13 2.54 28.46
C ASN A 359 19.63 2.84 28.57
N LYS A 360 20.18 2.85 29.79
CA LYS A 360 21.61 3.07 30.04
C LYS A 360 22.39 1.76 30.31
N ASN A 361 21.79 0.60 30.06
CA ASN A 361 22.48 -0.68 30.16
C ASN A 361 23.49 -0.86 29.02
N ASP A 362 24.62 -1.47 29.34
CA ASP A 362 25.60 -1.97 28.38
C ASP A 362 26.00 -3.40 28.79
N PRO A 363 25.64 -4.43 28.00
CA PRO A 363 24.92 -4.37 26.73
C PRO A 363 23.42 -4.00 26.89
N GLN A 364 22.84 -3.31 25.89
CA GLN A 364 21.44 -2.84 25.94
C GLN A 364 20.38 -3.97 26.07
N TRP A 365 20.72 -5.22 25.71
CA TRP A 365 19.82 -6.37 25.83
C TRP A 365 19.81 -7.01 27.21
N ASP A 366 20.83 -6.76 28.05
CA ASP A 366 20.89 -7.23 29.43
C ASP A 366 20.32 -6.16 30.36
N ILE A 367 19.00 -6.18 30.51
CA ILE A 367 18.26 -5.07 31.09
C ILE A 367 18.27 -5.19 32.61
N ASP A 368 19.06 -4.34 33.26
CA ASP A 368 18.80 -3.93 34.63
C ASP A 368 17.76 -2.79 34.62
N ILE A 369 16.62 -3.05 35.26
CA ILE A 369 15.50 -2.10 35.34
C ILE A 369 15.95 -0.79 36.00
N SER A 370 16.84 -0.83 36.99
CA SER A 370 17.31 0.37 37.71
C SER A 370 18.02 1.39 36.82
N LYS A 371 18.53 0.95 35.66
CA LYS A 371 19.22 1.79 34.67
C LYS A 371 18.29 2.34 33.57
N LEU A 372 16.97 2.16 33.72
CA LEU A 372 15.95 2.75 32.87
C LEU A 372 15.50 4.10 33.43
N THR A 373 15.45 5.14 32.59
CA THR A 373 15.04 6.49 33.01
C THR A 373 13.98 7.06 32.07
N LEU A 374 12.94 7.69 32.63
CA LEU A 374 11.90 8.40 31.88
C LEU A 374 12.37 9.82 31.56
N GLN A 375 12.28 10.24 30.30
CA GLN A 375 12.65 11.58 29.84
C GLN A 375 11.63 12.10 28.82
N SER A 376 11.49 13.42 28.71
CA SER A 376 10.71 14.03 27.64
C SER A 376 11.52 14.10 26.34
N VAL A 377 10.86 13.92 25.20
CA VAL A 377 11.44 14.08 23.85
C VAL A 377 12.05 15.48 23.72
N THR A 378 11.38 16.50 24.24
CA THR A 378 11.85 17.90 24.20
C THR A 378 13.19 18.07 24.91
N ASN A 379 13.38 17.43 26.07
CA ASN A 379 14.65 17.49 26.80
C ASN A 379 15.76 16.79 26.00
N ILE A 380 15.49 15.61 25.45
CA ILE A 380 16.44 14.87 24.60
C ILE A 380 16.84 15.70 23.37
N LEU A 381 15.88 16.32 22.70
CA LEU A 381 16.12 17.18 21.54
C LEU A 381 16.87 18.45 21.92
N THR A 382 16.59 19.05 23.07
CA THR A 382 17.28 20.26 23.56
C THR A 382 18.75 19.97 23.82
N GLU A 383 19.06 18.88 24.54
CA GLU A 383 20.45 18.46 24.78
C GLU A 383 21.17 18.07 23.50
N ARG A 384 20.48 17.36 22.59
CA ARG A 384 21.00 17.07 21.26
C ARG A 384 21.30 18.36 20.50
N ASN A 385 20.38 19.33 20.48
CA ASN A 385 20.53 20.59 19.76
C ASN A 385 21.65 21.46 20.34
N LYS A 386 21.88 21.47 21.66
CA LYS A 386 23.07 22.10 22.26
C LYS A 386 24.37 21.51 21.69
N GLN A 387 24.41 20.19 21.45
CA GLN A 387 25.56 19.50 20.86
C GLN A 387 25.73 19.76 19.35
N TYR A 388 24.66 20.09 18.61
CA TYR A 388 24.75 20.48 17.19
C TYR A 388 24.94 21.99 16.99
N ALA A 389 24.50 22.82 17.93
CA ALA A 389 24.77 24.27 17.93
C ALA A 389 26.27 24.56 18.00
N THR A 390 27.07 23.63 18.55
CA THR A 390 28.53 23.66 18.54
C THR A 390 29.16 23.27 17.18
N LYS A 391 28.37 22.90 16.17
CA LYS A 391 28.80 22.52 14.80
C LYS A 391 28.15 23.38 13.70
N VAL A 392 27.87 24.66 13.97
CA VAL A 392 27.30 25.58 12.97
C VAL A 392 28.35 25.94 11.92
N ARG A 393 27.97 25.87 10.64
CA ARG A 393 28.80 26.35 9.52
C ARG A 393 28.35 27.75 9.13
N THR A 394 29.18 28.75 9.45
CA THR A 394 28.93 30.14 9.08
C THR A 394 29.22 30.39 7.60
N VAL A 395 28.31 31.07 6.90
CA VAL A 395 28.48 31.44 5.49
C VAL A 395 28.59 32.96 5.37
N LEU A 396 29.79 33.43 5.01
CA LEU A 396 30.12 34.84 4.80
C LEU A 396 29.79 35.30 3.36
N ASN A 397 29.80 36.62 3.13
CA ASN A 397 29.65 37.20 1.79
C ASN A 397 30.85 36.81 0.89
N SER A 398 30.62 36.62 -0.42
CA SER A 398 31.68 36.35 -1.41
C SER A 398 32.65 37.52 -1.60
N LYS A 399 32.30 38.73 -1.16
CA LYS A 399 33.06 39.99 -1.35
C LYS A 399 33.28 40.36 -2.82
N GLU A 400 32.57 39.71 -3.74
CA GLU A 400 32.58 40.06 -5.15
C GLU A 400 31.80 41.36 -5.36
N VAL A 401 32.39 42.28 -6.10
CA VAL A 401 31.82 43.61 -6.38
C VAL A 401 31.19 43.67 -7.78
N PHE A 402 31.61 42.79 -8.69
CA PHE A 402 31.17 42.80 -10.08
C PHE A 402 30.93 41.37 -10.60
N ASN A 403 29.84 41.17 -11.33
CA ASN A 403 29.46 39.87 -11.89
C ASN A 403 30.22 39.54 -13.19
N ASN A 404 31.50 39.16 -13.05
CA ASN A 404 32.36 38.79 -14.20
C ASN A 404 31.77 37.63 -15.02
N SER A 405 31.15 36.64 -14.37
CA SER A 405 30.58 35.48 -15.06
C SER A 405 29.44 35.86 -16.00
N LEU A 406 28.58 36.79 -15.61
CA LEU A 406 27.51 37.29 -16.47
C LEU A 406 28.07 38.15 -17.61
N TRP A 407 29.06 38.99 -17.31
CA TRP A 407 29.71 39.85 -18.30
C TRP A 407 30.37 39.05 -19.42
N GLU A 408 31.05 37.94 -19.09
CA GLU A 408 31.62 37.02 -20.08
C GLU A 408 30.56 36.34 -20.95
N LYS A 409 29.43 35.94 -20.35
CA LYS A 409 28.34 35.24 -21.06
C LYS A 409 27.52 36.12 -21.99
N LEU A 410 27.60 37.43 -21.83
CA LEU A 410 26.94 38.43 -22.68
C LEU A 410 27.90 38.98 -23.75
N ASP A 411 28.94 38.21 -24.08
CA ASP A 411 29.95 38.57 -25.08
C ASP A 411 30.74 39.86 -24.74
N LYS A 412 31.00 40.08 -23.45
CA LYS A 412 31.87 41.15 -22.92
C LYS A 412 31.49 42.55 -23.42
N PRO A 413 30.25 43.03 -23.14
CA PRO A 413 29.83 44.36 -23.54
C PRO A 413 30.74 45.44 -22.97
N ARG A 414 30.94 46.54 -23.71
CA ARG A 414 31.76 47.69 -23.27
C ARG A 414 31.06 48.41 -22.11
N ILE A 415 31.49 48.12 -20.88
CA ILE A 415 30.90 48.63 -19.64
C ILE A 415 31.99 49.23 -18.75
N ASN A 416 31.70 50.36 -18.11
CA ASN A 416 32.56 50.92 -17.06
C ASN A 416 32.48 50.07 -15.79
N LYS A 417 33.49 49.26 -15.49
CA LYS A 417 33.52 48.41 -14.28
C LYS A 417 33.54 49.19 -12.96
N LYS A 418 33.91 50.48 -12.98
CA LYS A 418 33.87 51.34 -11.77
C LYS A 418 32.46 51.84 -11.44
N SER A 419 31.58 51.86 -12.43
CA SER A 419 30.17 52.23 -12.30
C SER A 419 29.33 51.35 -13.23
N PRO A 420 29.21 50.05 -12.91
CA PRO A 420 28.53 49.11 -13.77
C PRO A 420 27.00 49.28 -13.69
N PRO A 421 26.24 48.85 -14.73
CA PRO A 421 24.80 48.73 -14.63
C PRO A 421 24.39 47.84 -13.46
N ALA A 422 23.22 48.11 -12.88
CA ALA A 422 22.74 47.44 -11.67
C ALA A 422 22.79 45.90 -11.75
N VAL A 423 22.49 45.33 -12.92
CA VAL A 423 22.52 43.89 -13.20
C VAL A 423 23.92 43.25 -12.98
N PHE A 424 24.99 44.03 -13.10
CA PHE A 424 26.37 43.59 -12.87
C PHE A 424 26.94 44.03 -11.50
N ASP A 425 26.31 44.98 -10.82
CA ASP A 425 26.77 45.52 -9.53
C ASP A 425 26.38 44.60 -8.37
N LEU A 426 27.39 43.98 -7.73
CA LEU A 426 27.22 43.10 -6.57
C LEU A 426 27.50 43.80 -5.24
N ASN A 427 27.78 45.11 -5.24
CA ASN A 427 27.94 45.88 -4.01
C ASN A 427 26.65 45.93 -3.20
N LEU A 428 26.79 45.90 -1.87
CA LEU A 428 25.65 46.06 -0.96
C LEU A 428 25.12 47.50 -0.89
N ARG A 429 25.90 48.49 -1.34
CA ARG A 429 25.44 49.89 -1.40
C ARG A 429 24.23 50.02 -2.32
N ASP A 430 23.29 50.86 -1.94
CA ASP A 430 22.14 51.18 -2.78
C ASP A 430 22.55 52.13 -3.92
N LEU A 431 21.90 51.96 -5.08
CA LEU A 431 22.07 52.81 -6.25
C LEU A 431 21.10 53.98 -6.20
N LEU A 432 21.36 55.00 -7.03
CA LEU A 432 20.46 56.15 -7.15
C LEU A 432 19.08 55.71 -7.66
N ASP A 433 18.02 56.17 -6.98
CA ASP A 433 16.61 55.82 -7.21
C ASP A 433 16.31 54.31 -7.14
N GLU A 434 17.04 53.59 -6.29
CA GLU A 434 16.80 52.18 -6.05
C GLU A 434 15.85 51.95 -4.87
N SER A 435 14.84 51.11 -5.10
CA SER A 435 13.88 50.69 -4.08
C SER A 435 13.80 49.17 -4.03
N TRP A 436 13.70 48.62 -2.83
CA TRP A 436 13.66 47.17 -2.57
C TRP A 436 12.26 46.73 -2.14
N ARG A 437 11.82 45.58 -2.65
CA ARG A 437 10.57 44.90 -2.24
C ARG A 437 10.85 43.45 -1.82
N PRO A 438 10.10 42.89 -0.85
CA PRO A 438 10.17 41.47 -0.53
C PRO A 438 9.88 40.61 -1.75
N LEU A 439 10.62 39.51 -1.92
CA LEU A 439 10.41 38.61 -3.04
C LEU A 439 9.23 37.65 -2.73
N PRO A 440 8.19 37.57 -3.60
CA PRO A 440 7.00 36.74 -3.34
C PRO A 440 7.32 35.26 -3.14
N GLY A 441 6.81 34.69 -2.04
CA GLY A 441 7.09 33.33 -1.57
C GLY A 441 8.43 33.16 -0.83
N PHE A 442 9.19 34.26 -0.65
CA PHE A 442 10.49 34.27 0.03
C PHE A 442 10.74 35.52 0.88
N GLU A 443 9.66 36.12 1.40
CA GLU A 443 9.59 37.47 1.96
C GLU A 443 10.57 37.69 3.13
N SER A 444 10.89 36.65 3.89
CA SER A 444 11.80 36.69 5.04
C SER A 444 13.27 36.39 4.70
N LYS A 445 13.60 36.15 3.42
CA LYS A 445 14.93 35.65 3.02
C LYS A 445 15.57 36.43 1.87
N TYR A 446 14.74 36.95 0.96
CA TYR A 446 15.23 37.63 -0.23
C TYR A 446 14.38 38.87 -0.54
N VAL A 447 15.06 39.90 -1.02
CA VAL A 447 14.44 41.12 -1.54
C VAL A 447 14.95 41.39 -2.97
N ILE A 448 14.13 42.04 -3.78
CA ILE A 448 14.43 42.42 -5.16
C ILE A 448 14.29 43.93 -5.33
N SER A 449 15.20 44.54 -6.09
CA SER A 449 15.18 45.98 -6.36
C SER A 449 14.52 46.30 -7.70
N ASN A 450 13.95 47.50 -7.81
CA ASN A 450 13.37 48.02 -9.07
C ASN A 450 14.40 48.10 -10.22
N LYS A 451 15.70 48.09 -9.92
CA LYS A 451 16.80 48.07 -10.91
C LYS A 451 17.25 46.66 -11.29
N GLY A 452 16.61 45.61 -10.78
CA GLY A 452 16.91 44.22 -11.13
C GLY A 452 17.94 43.50 -10.25
N ARG A 453 18.34 44.08 -9.11
CA ARG A 453 19.23 43.41 -8.15
C ARG A 453 18.45 42.53 -7.20
N VAL A 454 19.04 41.41 -6.77
CA VAL A 454 18.42 40.49 -5.80
C VAL A 454 19.36 40.30 -4.62
N LYS A 455 18.89 40.57 -3.41
CA LYS A 455 19.67 40.54 -2.17
C LYS A 455 19.18 39.43 -1.26
N ARG A 456 20.11 38.65 -0.71
CA ARG A 456 19.89 37.67 0.37
C ARG A 456 20.08 38.37 1.71
N LEU A 457 19.13 38.20 2.61
CA LEU A 457 19.17 38.77 3.97
C LEU A 457 19.96 37.88 4.94
N ILE A 458 20.37 38.49 6.07
CA ILE A 458 20.96 37.78 7.21
C ILE A 458 19.92 36.85 7.81
N GLY A 459 20.33 35.63 8.17
CA GLY A 459 19.43 34.70 8.85
C GLY A 459 19.72 33.23 8.61
N TRP A 460 18.82 32.41 9.14
CA TRP A 460 18.96 30.96 9.13
C TRP A 460 18.54 30.36 7.78
N ARG A 461 19.42 29.51 7.23
CA ARG A 461 19.01 28.42 6.34
C ARG A 461 18.51 27.29 7.24
N SER A 462 17.33 26.69 7.03
CA SER A 462 16.89 25.66 7.99
C SER A 462 17.82 24.46 7.93
N GLY A 463 18.37 24.11 9.10
CA GLY A 463 19.52 23.22 9.23
C GLY A 463 20.63 23.88 10.07
N ALA A 464 21.88 23.66 9.68
CA ALA A 464 23.08 24.06 10.44
C ALA A 464 23.93 25.17 9.78
N GLU A 465 23.37 25.89 8.80
CA GLU A 465 24.05 26.99 8.09
C GLU A 465 23.40 28.35 8.43
N PHE A 466 24.22 29.31 8.87
CA PHE A 466 23.80 30.67 9.20
C PHE A 466 24.44 31.67 8.23
N TYR A 467 23.63 32.53 7.60
CA TYR A 467 24.09 33.65 6.79
C TYR A 467 24.32 34.86 7.70
N GLU A 468 25.58 35.16 7.98
CA GLU A 468 25.97 36.26 8.87
C GLU A 468 25.93 37.62 8.18
N GLU A 469 26.12 37.63 6.86
CA GLU A 469 26.17 38.85 6.04
C GLU A 469 25.18 38.79 4.88
N GLU A 470 24.61 39.96 4.56
CA GLU A 470 23.82 40.15 3.35
C GLU A 470 24.68 39.97 2.10
N GLN A 471 24.06 39.55 1.00
CA GLN A 471 24.77 39.34 -0.27
C GLN A 471 23.86 39.62 -1.47
N ILE A 472 24.34 40.42 -2.43
CA ILE A 472 23.70 40.53 -3.76
C ILE A 472 24.01 39.26 -4.57
N LEU A 473 22.97 38.64 -5.12
CA LEU A 473 23.08 37.41 -5.88
C LEU A 473 23.56 37.69 -7.32
N SER A 474 24.51 36.88 -7.79
CA SER A 474 24.94 36.92 -9.18
C SER A 474 23.84 36.41 -10.12
N LEU A 475 23.33 37.30 -10.97
CA LEU A 475 22.41 36.98 -12.05
C LEU A 475 23.09 36.11 -13.12
N LYS A 476 22.29 35.32 -13.82
CA LYS A 476 22.72 34.40 -14.88
C LYS A 476 21.95 34.64 -16.17
N PHE A 477 22.54 34.22 -17.27
CA PHE A 477 22.01 34.39 -18.63
C PHE A 477 21.72 33.03 -19.28
N LYS A 478 20.61 32.94 -20.04
CA LYS A 478 20.25 31.76 -20.85
C LYS A 478 19.90 32.21 -22.28
N LYS A 479 20.63 31.69 -23.26
CA LYS A 479 20.42 31.93 -24.69
C LYS A 479 19.34 30.96 -25.22
N SER A 480 18.27 31.50 -25.79
CA SER A 480 17.18 30.75 -26.46
C SER A 480 16.47 31.70 -27.44
N ASP A 481 15.40 31.26 -28.13
CA ASP A 481 14.58 32.11 -29.01
C ASP A 481 14.00 33.36 -28.31
N SER A 482 14.04 33.39 -26.98
CA SER A 482 13.83 34.57 -26.16
C SER A 482 14.91 34.60 -25.06
N SER A 483 15.97 35.36 -25.24
CA SER A 483 17.05 35.48 -24.24
C SER A 483 16.55 36.17 -22.96
N TYR A 484 16.89 35.64 -21.79
CA TYR A 484 16.49 36.24 -20.50
C TYR A 484 17.53 36.05 -19.38
N LEU A 485 17.45 36.96 -18.41
CA LEU A 485 18.18 36.88 -17.15
C LEU A 485 17.38 36.12 -16.09
N TYR A 486 18.09 35.35 -15.27
CA TYR A 486 17.50 34.57 -14.19
C TYR A 486 18.45 34.49 -12.98
N PHE A 487 17.89 34.14 -11.82
CA PHE A 487 18.64 33.90 -10.60
C PHE A 487 18.15 32.64 -9.89
N ASN A 488 18.95 32.15 -8.95
CA ASN A 488 18.65 30.94 -8.20
C ASN A 488 18.51 31.28 -6.72
N LEU A 489 17.37 30.88 -6.16
CA LEU A 489 17.09 30.94 -4.74
C LEU A 489 17.37 29.58 -4.13
N ARG A 490 17.98 29.56 -2.95
CA ARG A 490 18.23 28.31 -2.21
C ARG A 490 17.40 28.32 -0.95
N THR A 491 16.53 27.35 -0.81
CA THR A 491 15.82 27.08 0.45
C THR A 491 16.12 25.65 0.90
N ASN A 492 15.40 25.19 1.93
CA ASN A 492 15.54 23.83 2.46
C ASN A 492 14.81 22.81 1.57
N GLU A 493 13.79 23.27 0.86
CA GLU A 493 12.98 22.48 -0.07
C GLU A 493 13.69 22.27 -1.42
N GLY A 494 14.74 23.06 -1.71
CA GLY A 494 15.56 22.89 -2.89
C GLY A 494 16.07 24.18 -3.48
N ARG A 495 16.37 24.13 -4.78
CA ARG A 495 16.88 25.26 -5.57
C ARG A 495 15.81 25.70 -6.56
N PHE A 496 15.40 26.96 -6.47
CA PHE A 496 14.35 27.54 -7.30
C PHE A 496 14.95 28.51 -8.30
N GLU A 497 14.67 28.29 -9.58
CA GLU A 497 15.06 29.20 -10.66
C GLU A 497 13.93 30.22 -10.90
N LYS A 498 14.26 31.51 -10.89
CA LYS A 498 13.29 32.60 -11.15
C LYS A 498 13.80 33.50 -12.28
N ARG A 499 12.91 33.83 -13.22
CA ARG A 499 13.20 34.74 -14.32
C ARG A 499 13.10 36.18 -13.84
N LEU A 500 14.13 36.98 -14.07
CA LEU A 500 14.22 38.34 -13.56
C LEU A 500 13.09 39.25 -14.08
N PRO A 501 12.78 39.32 -15.40
CA PRO A 501 11.71 40.21 -15.89
C PRO A 501 10.33 39.87 -15.32
N ARG A 502 10.07 38.59 -15.06
CA ARG A 502 8.79 38.12 -14.48
C ARG A 502 8.62 38.60 -13.04
N MET A 503 9.68 38.52 -12.25
CA MET A 503 9.66 38.99 -10.86
C MET A 503 9.59 40.51 -10.78
N LEU A 504 10.30 41.23 -11.67
CA LEU A 504 10.27 42.69 -11.73
C LEU A 504 8.89 43.23 -12.10
N TYR A 505 8.26 42.67 -13.13
CA TYR A 505 6.91 43.08 -13.53
C TYR A 505 5.92 42.85 -12.38
N TYR A 506 5.92 41.66 -11.78
CA TYR A 506 5.05 41.36 -10.64
C TYR A 506 5.29 42.32 -9.46
N CYS A 507 6.55 42.57 -9.10
CA CYS A 507 6.86 43.34 -7.90
C CYS A 507 6.66 44.84 -8.09
N PHE A 508 6.78 45.39 -9.30
CA PHE A 508 6.86 46.85 -9.50
C PHE A 508 5.90 47.42 -10.56
N VAL A 509 5.24 46.59 -11.37
CA VAL A 509 4.33 47.04 -12.43
C VAL A 509 2.89 46.61 -12.13
N GLU A 510 2.62 45.30 -12.12
CA GLU A 510 1.27 44.75 -11.94
C GLU A 510 1.34 43.32 -11.41
N GLU A 511 0.53 43.01 -10.40
CA GLU A 511 0.42 41.67 -9.82
C GLU A 511 -0.40 40.73 -10.73
N PHE A 512 0.05 39.48 -10.87
CA PHE A 512 -0.63 38.45 -11.65
C PHE A 512 -0.25 37.06 -11.15
N ASP A 513 -0.96 36.00 -11.54
CA ASP A 513 -0.63 34.64 -11.08
C ASP A 513 0.75 34.19 -11.60
N LEU A 514 1.72 34.13 -10.67
CA LEU A 514 3.08 33.70 -10.97
C LEU A 514 3.16 32.24 -11.44
N ASN A 515 2.15 31.41 -11.14
CA ASN A 515 2.08 30.00 -11.55
C ASN A 515 1.49 29.81 -12.95
N ASP A 516 0.79 30.80 -13.50
CA ASP A 516 0.20 30.72 -14.83
C ASP A 516 1.30 30.75 -15.91
N ARG A 517 1.46 29.60 -16.59
CA ARG A 517 2.47 29.41 -17.64
C ARG A 517 2.05 29.96 -19.00
N THR A 518 0.79 30.39 -19.15
CA THR A 518 0.25 30.95 -20.40
C THR A 518 0.54 32.45 -20.54
N LEU A 519 0.95 33.11 -19.45
CA LEU A 519 1.30 34.53 -19.41
C LEU A 519 2.81 34.73 -19.53
N TRP A 520 3.23 35.57 -20.48
CA TRP A 520 4.64 35.85 -20.77
C TRP A 520 4.97 37.33 -20.61
N ILE A 521 6.13 37.64 -20.02
CA ILE A 521 6.66 39.01 -19.98
C ILE A 521 7.56 39.22 -21.19
N VAL A 522 7.14 40.12 -22.08
CA VAL A 522 7.97 40.59 -23.19
C VAL A 522 8.80 41.76 -22.68
N ASN A 523 10.12 41.63 -22.83
CA ASN A 523 11.07 42.68 -22.52
C ASN A 523 11.45 43.43 -23.81
N GLU A 524 11.04 44.69 -23.93
CA GLU A 524 11.30 45.55 -25.08
C GLU A 524 12.48 46.51 -24.85
N ASN A 525 13.27 46.29 -23.79
CA ASN A 525 14.52 47.01 -23.56
C ASN A 525 15.57 46.69 -24.65
N GLU A 526 16.36 47.69 -25.04
CA GLU A 526 17.42 47.55 -26.04
C GLU A 526 18.51 46.57 -25.60
N THR A 527 18.84 46.56 -24.30
CA THR A 527 19.80 45.63 -23.71
C THR A 527 19.19 44.92 -22.51
N LEU A 528 19.66 43.71 -22.22
CA LEU A 528 19.12 42.91 -21.09
C LEU A 528 19.60 43.40 -19.72
N TRP A 529 20.66 44.21 -19.68
CA TRP A 529 21.31 44.67 -18.46
C TRP A 529 20.97 46.11 -18.08
N ASP A 530 20.25 46.82 -18.94
CA ASP A 530 19.69 48.13 -18.68
C ASP A 530 18.16 48.01 -18.68
N ILE A 531 17.58 47.81 -17.49
CA ILE A 531 16.18 47.44 -17.34
C ILE A 531 15.35 48.69 -17.05
N ASP A 532 14.59 49.13 -18.05
CA ASP A 532 13.46 50.03 -17.88
C ASP A 532 12.18 49.21 -17.66
N LEU A 533 11.52 49.43 -16.51
CA LEU A 533 10.30 48.73 -16.13
C LEU A 533 9.12 49.08 -17.05
N SER A 534 9.09 50.29 -17.63
CA SER A 534 8.03 50.72 -18.55
C SER A 534 8.03 49.94 -19.88
N LYS A 535 9.17 49.30 -20.21
CA LYS A 535 9.35 48.48 -21.42
C LYS A 535 9.09 46.99 -21.16
N LEU A 536 8.52 46.64 -20.01
CA LEU A 536 8.04 45.29 -19.72
C LEU A 536 6.53 45.23 -19.96
N SER A 537 6.06 44.26 -20.73
CA SER A 537 4.62 44.05 -20.96
C SER A 537 4.19 42.61 -20.75
N LEU A 538 3.06 42.41 -20.09
CA LEU A 538 2.40 41.11 -19.94
C LEU A 538 1.60 40.80 -21.21
N ARG A 539 1.85 39.64 -21.82
CA ARG A 539 1.12 39.17 -23.02
C ARG A 539 0.75 37.70 -22.88
N SER A 540 -0.34 37.29 -23.54
CA SER A 540 -0.68 35.87 -23.66
C SER A 540 0.29 35.16 -24.60
N MET A 541 0.56 33.87 -24.34
CA MET A 541 1.43 33.04 -25.18
C MET A 541 0.93 32.98 -26.64
N ALA A 542 -0.39 32.99 -26.84
CA ALA A 542 -1.02 32.96 -28.17
C ALA A 542 -0.71 34.24 -28.98
N ASP A 543 -0.74 35.40 -28.33
CA ASP A 543 -0.47 36.69 -28.98
C ASP A 543 1.00 36.85 -29.38
N VAL A 544 1.91 36.33 -28.55
CA VAL A 544 3.36 36.35 -28.83
C VAL A 544 3.72 35.46 -30.02
N LEU A 545 3.06 34.30 -30.17
CA LEU A 545 3.27 33.38 -31.29
C LEU A 545 2.70 33.93 -32.62
N ASN A 546 1.55 34.59 -32.59
CA ASN A 546 0.92 35.18 -33.78
C ASN A 546 1.74 36.36 -34.36
N LYS A 547 2.39 37.16 -33.51
CA LYS A 547 3.28 38.27 -33.95
C LYS A 547 4.61 37.81 -34.56
N ARG A 548 5.07 36.60 -34.22
CA ARG A 548 6.28 36.01 -34.84
C ARG A 548 6.03 35.51 -36.26
N LYS A 549 4.82 34.99 -36.54
CA LYS A 549 4.41 34.55 -37.89
C LYS A 549 4.22 35.68 -38.90
N THR A 550 4.04 36.91 -38.43
CA THR A 550 3.81 38.10 -39.28
C THR A 550 5.09 38.89 -39.59
N LYS A 551 6.23 38.50 -39.01
CA LYS A 551 7.56 39.11 -39.22
C LYS A 551 8.55 38.21 -40.00
N THR A 552 8.09 37.05 -40.45
CA THR A 552 8.74 36.18 -41.46
C THR A 552 7.93 36.25 -42.72
#